data_AF-A0A925C0P6-F1
#
_entry.id   AF-A0A925C0P6-F1
#
_cell.length_a   1.000
_cell.length_b   1.000
_cell.length_c   1.000
_cell.angle_alpha   90.00
_cell.angle_beta   90.00
_cell.angle_gamma   90.00
#
_symmetry.space_group_name_H-M   'P 1'
#
loop_
_entity.id
_entity.type
_entity.pdbx_description
1 polymer ?
#
loop_
_entity_poly.entity_id
_entity_poly.type
_entity_poly.pdbx_seq_one_letter_code
_entity_poly.pdbx_strand_id
1 'polypeptide(L)'
;MTLNLPPDTCLHLGNDLISPYPENLKTISSIDLIALFKQLKPSINIIDGAGCTDWADLRQRIQFIANLFRCYHQTKDLFNPAFNTEQVAVIKAGGVPEGRL
;
A
#
# COMPACT_ATOMS: atom_id res chain seq x y z
N MET A 1 -9.04 9.77 -2.25
CA MET A 1 -7.70 9.80 -1.61
C MET A 1 -6.70 9.12 -2.53
N THR A 2 -5.49 9.64 -2.65
CA THR A 2 -4.44 9.08 -3.51
C THR A 2 -3.18 8.77 -2.70
N LEU A 3 -2.37 7.84 -3.20
CA LEU A 3 -1.06 7.50 -2.66
C LEU A 3 -0.07 7.38 -3.82
N ASN A 4 1.00 8.16 -3.76
CA ASN A 4 2.09 8.08 -4.73
C ASN A 4 3.12 7.04 -4.23
N LEU A 5 3.41 6.05 -5.06
CA LEU A 5 4.49 5.10 -4.87
C LEU A 5 5.58 5.37 -5.91
N PRO A 6 6.87 5.32 -5.52
CA PRO A 6 7.96 5.36 -6.49
C PRO A 6 7.93 4.13 -7.42
N PRO A 7 8.47 4.25 -8.65
CA PRO A 7 9.02 5.46 -9.23
C PRO A 7 7.95 6.43 -9.72
N ASP A 8 6.80 6.05 -10.27
CA ASP A 8 5.78 7.01 -10.78
C ASP A 8 4.35 6.45 -10.72
N THR A 9 4.04 5.65 -9.70
CA THR A 9 2.72 5.02 -9.56
C THR A 9 1.82 5.87 -8.67
N CYS A 10 0.73 6.42 -9.22
CA CYS A 10 -0.33 7.06 -8.44
C CYS A 10 -1.48 6.08 -8.23
N LEU A 11 -1.70 5.66 -6.99
CA LEU A 11 -2.81 4.81 -6.60
C LEU A 11 -4.01 5.67 -6.19
N HIS A 12 -5.18 5.33 -6.71
CA HIS A 12 -6.45 5.85 -6.24
C HIS A 12 -7.01 4.89 -5.20
N LEU A 13 -7.04 5.29 -3.93
CA LEU A 13 -7.35 4.40 -2.81
C LEU A 13 -8.81 3.92 -2.76
N GLY A 14 -9.68 4.52 -3.57
CA GLY A 14 -11.06 4.06 -3.78
C GLY A 14 -11.23 3.05 -4.91
N ASN A 15 -10.18 2.82 -5.71
CA ASN A 15 -10.20 1.93 -6.86
C ASN A 15 -9.46 0.63 -6.53
N ASP A 16 -9.73 -0.41 -7.32
CA ASP A 16 -8.99 -1.66 -7.23
C ASP A 16 -7.51 -1.45 -7.57
N LEU A 17 -6.65 -2.25 -6.93
CA LEU A 17 -5.23 -2.28 -7.23
C LEU A 17 -5.01 -3.00 -8.56
N ILE A 18 -4.19 -2.42 -9.42
CA ILE A 18 -3.93 -2.93 -10.78
C ILE A 18 -2.74 -3.89 -10.86
N SER A 19 -1.90 -3.93 -9.83
CA SER A 19 -0.72 -4.80 -9.79
C SER A 19 -1.10 -6.20 -9.31
N PRO A 20 -0.70 -7.28 -9.99
CA PRO A 20 -0.94 -8.64 -9.52
C PRO A 20 -0.11 -8.95 -8.27
N TYR A 21 -0.48 -10.00 -7.54
CA TYR A 21 0.37 -10.51 -6.45
C TYR A 21 1.61 -11.22 -7.02
N PRO A 22 2.83 -10.92 -6.52
CA PRO A 22 4.02 -11.71 -6.78
C PRO A 22 3.83 -13.17 -6.35
N GLU A 23 4.51 -14.11 -7.01
CA GLU A 23 4.30 -15.57 -6.82
C GLU A 23 4.37 -16.02 -5.36
N ASN A 24 5.37 -15.55 -4.62
CA ASN A 24 5.56 -15.90 -3.21
C ASN A 24 4.56 -15.21 -2.26
N LEU A 25 3.74 -14.27 -2.75
CA LEU A 25 2.70 -13.57 -2.00
C LEU A 25 1.28 -13.88 -2.52
N LYS A 26 1.13 -14.78 -3.51
CA LYS A 26 -0.18 -15.27 -3.96
C LYS A 26 -0.92 -16.04 -2.88
N THR A 27 -0.20 -16.72 -2.00
CA THR A 27 -0.75 -17.46 -0.87
C THR A 27 -0.21 -16.91 0.43
N ILE A 28 -1.10 -16.62 1.37
CA ILE A 28 -0.73 -16.21 2.71
C ILE A 28 -0.45 -17.46 3.54
N SER A 29 0.77 -17.58 4.08
CA SER A 29 1.18 -18.72 4.92
C SER A 29 1.13 -18.42 6.42
N SER A 30 1.09 -17.15 6.83
CA SER A 30 1.01 -16.76 8.24
C SER A 30 -0.37 -17.10 8.81
N ILE A 31 -0.38 -17.97 9.83
CA ILE A 31 -1.61 -18.44 10.50
C ILE A 31 -2.37 -17.28 11.14
N ASP A 32 -1.67 -16.38 11.83
CA ASP A 32 -2.27 -15.23 12.50
C ASP A 32 -2.91 -14.28 11.48
N LEU A 33 -2.24 -14.06 10.36
CA LEU A 33 -2.76 -13.21 9.30
C LEU A 33 -4.00 -13.84 8.65
N ILE A 34 -3.98 -15.15 8.39
CA ILE A 34 -5.15 -15.89 7.90
C ILE A 34 -6.32 -15.77 8.90
N ALA A 35 -6.07 -15.93 10.20
CA ALA A 35 -7.09 -15.83 11.24
C ALA A 35 -7.70 -14.43 11.30
N LEU A 36 -6.87 -13.38 11.22
CA LEU A 36 -7.32 -11.98 11.15
C LEU A 36 -8.20 -11.76 9.92
N PHE A 37 -7.75 -12.19 8.75
CA PHE A 37 -8.51 -11.99 7.52
C PHE A 37 -9.86 -12.72 7.53
N LYS A 38 -9.92 -13.96 8.07
CA LYS A 38 -11.19 -14.69 8.19
C LYS A 38 -12.25 -13.92 9.00
N GLN A 39 -11.84 -13.10 9.97
CA GLN A 39 -12.75 -12.26 10.73
C GLN A 39 -13.28 -11.06 9.91
N LEU A 40 -12.51 -10.62 8.92
CA LEU A 40 -12.78 -9.39 8.16
C LEU A 40 -13.44 -9.65 6.79
N LYS A 41 -13.04 -10.73 6.10
CA LYS A 41 -13.59 -11.14 4.79
C LYS A 41 -13.37 -12.64 4.52
N PRO A 42 -14.36 -13.36 3.96
CA PRO A 42 -14.19 -14.78 3.61
C PRO A 42 -13.23 -15.05 2.43
N SER A 43 -13.06 -14.10 1.50
CA SER A 43 -12.27 -14.29 0.27
C SER A 43 -11.03 -13.40 0.24
N ILE A 44 -9.88 -14.02 0.55
CA ILE A 44 -8.59 -13.35 0.86
C ILE A 44 -7.69 -13.23 -0.39
N ASN A 45 -7.98 -13.97 -1.46
CA ASN A 45 -7.08 -14.11 -2.62
C ASN A 45 -7.63 -13.49 -3.91
N ILE A 46 -8.71 -12.71 -3.84
CA ILE A 46 -9.28 -12.02 -4.99
C ILE A 46 -8.92 -10.54 -4.92
N ILE A 47 -8.30 -10.03 -5.99
CA ILE A 47 -7.92 -8.60 -6.14
C ILE A 47 -9.15 -7.75 -6.50
N ASP A 48 -10.07 -8.31 -7.30
CA ASP A 48 -11.28 -7.62 -7.77
C ASP A 48 -12.21 -7.21 -6.63
N GLY A 49 -12.69 -5.96 -6.68
CA GLY A 49 -13.60 -5.37 -5.69
C GLY A 49 -12.94 -5.09 -4.34
N ALA A 50 -11.64 -4.79 -4.32
CA ALA A 50 -10.87 -4.44 -3.12
C ALA A 50 -10.72 -2.93 -2.90
N GLY A 51 -11.16 -2.08 -3.84
CA GLY A 51 -11.17 -0.63 -3.71
C GLY A 51 -11.93 -0.21 -2.45
N CYS A 52 -11.29 0.61 -1.62
CA CYS A 52 -11.88 1.06 -0.37
C CYS A 52 -12.77 2.29 -0.63
N THR A 53 -14.02 2.03 -0.98
CA THR A 53 -15.02 3.08 -1.26
C THR A 53 -15.37 3.89 -0.01
N ASP A 54 -15.36 3.23 1.16
CA ASP A 54 -15.52 3.86 2.47
C ASP A 54 -14.33 3.52 3.38
N TRP A 55 -13.47 4.51 3.62
CA TRP A 55 -12.29 4.39 4.49
C TRP A 55 -12.62 4.39 5.99
N ALA A 56 -13.85 4.72 6.37
CA ALA A 56 -14.33 4.57 7.75
C ALA A 56 -14.72 3.12 8.07
N ASP A 57 -15.06 2.30 7.07
CA ASP A 57 -15.29 0.86 7.25
C ASP A 57 -13.96 0.13 7.49
N LEU A 58 -13.78 -0.34 8.72
CA LEU A 58 -12.57 -1.06 9.14
C LEU A 58 -12.29 -2.28 8.24
N ARG A 59 -13.32 -3.01 7.80
CA ARG A 59 -13.15 -4.22 6.98
C ARG A 59 -12.62 -3.86 5.60
N GLN A 60 -13.21 -2.86 4.95
CA GLN A 60 -12.74 -2.37 3.65
C GLN A 60 -11.32 -1.84 3.76
N ARG A 61 -11.03 -1.04 4.79
CA ARG A 61 -9.72 -0.43 5.01
C ARG A 61 -8.63 -1.47 5.20
N ILE A 62 -8.83 -2.46 6.08
CA ILE A 62 -7.82 -3.49 6.34
C ILE A 62 -7.62 -4.38 5.11
N GLN A 63 -8.69 -4.72 4.40
CA GLN A 63 -8.60 -5.48 3.16
C GLN A 63 -7.76 -4.75 2.11
N PHE A 64 -8.01 -3.47 1.90
CA PHE A 64 -7.25 -2.66 0.95
C PHE A 64 -5.77 -2.59 1.35
N ILE A 65 -5.47 -2.25 2.62
CA ILE A 65 -4.10 -2.14 3.11
C ILE A 65 -3.34 -3.46 2.91
N ALA A 66 -3.96 -4.59 3.21
CA ALA A 66 -3.27 -5.86 3.11
C ALA A 66 -3.05 -6.30 1.66
N ASN A 67 -3.97 -5.99 0.75
CA ASN A 67 -3.74 -6.17 -0.70
C ASN A 67 -2.65 -5.22 -1.20
N LEU A 68 -2.61 -3.97 -0.74
CA LEU A 68 -1.57 -2.99 -1.07
C LEU A 68 -0.18 -3.53 -0.73
N PHE A 69 0.00 -4.07 0.48
CA PHE A 69 1.27 -4.70 0.85
C PHE A 69 1.59 -5.90 -0.05
N ARG A 70 0.63 -6.78 -0.33
CA ARG A 70 0.89 -7.95 -1.20
C ARG A 70 1.26 -7.55 -2.63
N CYS A 71 0.64 -6.52 -3.18
CA CYS A 71 0.89 -6.03 -4.53
C CYS A 71 2.23 -5.32 -4.69
N TYR A 72 2.67 -4.56 -3.67
CA TYR A 72 3.77 -3.60 -3.83
C TYR A 72 4.96 -3.80 -2.88
N HIS A 73 4.90 -4.68 -1.87
CA HIS A 73 5.97 -4.83 -0.87
C HIS A 73 7.34 -5.21 -1.46
N GLN A 74 7.37 -5.82 -2.65
CA GLN A 74 8.61 -6.20 -3.33
C GLN A 74 9.15 -5.13 -4.28
N THR A 75 8.47 -4.00 -4.41
CA THR A 75 8.95 -2.89 -5.23
C THR A 75 10.22 -2.32 -4.61
N LYS A 76 11.35 -2.52 -5.29
CA LYS A 76 12.69 -2.13 -4.81
C LYS A 76 12.79 -0.64 -4.49
N ASP A 77 12.12 0.21 -5.26
CA ASP A 77 12.18 1.66 -5.09
C ASP A 77 11.55 2.14 -3.78
N LEU A 78 10.70 1.34 -3.14
CA LEU A 78 10.15 1.65 -1.81
C LEU A 78 11.21 1.65 -0.71
N PHE A 79 12.36 1.01 -0.96
CA PHE A 79 13.48 0.95 -0.02
C PHE A 79 14.48 2.10 -0.24
N ASN A 80 14.30 2.91 -1.29
CA ASN A 80 15.11 4.10 -1.49
C ASN A 80 14.65 5.21 -0.52
N PRO A 81 15.56 6.09 -0.08
CA PRO A 81 15.18 7.28 0.67
C PRO A 81 14.14 8.11 -0.10
N ALA A 82 13.04 8.45 0.56
CA ALA A 82 11.99 9.30 -0.03
C ALA A 82 12.49 10.72 -0.35
N PHE A 83 13.47 11.19 0.42
CA PHE A 83 14.07 12.50 0.30
C PHE A 83 15.60 12.37 0.28
N ASN A 84 16.27 13.19 -0.52
CA ASN A 84 17.74 13.30 -0.46
C ASN A 84 18.19 14.09 0.78
N THR A 85 19.51 14.12 1.03
CA THR A 85 20.10 14.75 2.22
C THR A 85 19.75 16.24 2.33
N GLU A 86 19.73 16.95 1.21
CA GLU A 86 19.42 18.37 1.12
C GLU A 86 17.95 18.63 1.48
N GLN A 87 17.02 17.83 0.94
CA GLN A 87 15.60 17.91 1.24
C GLN A 87 15.32 17.59 2.72
N VAL A 88 16.00 16.58 3.29
CA VAL A 88 15.88 16.24 4.71
C VAL A 88 16.33 17.39 5.61
N ALA A 89 17.40 18.11 5.24
CA ALA A 89 17.86 19.26 6.01
C ALA A 89 16.80 20.38 6.07
N VAL A 90 16.13 20.66 4.95
CA VAL A 90 15.04 21.64 4.88
C VAL A 90 13.84 21.21 5.73
N ILE A 91 13.41 19.95 5.62
CA ILE A 91 12.29 19.40 6.41
C ILE A 91 12.59 19.52 7.91
N LYS A 92 13.81 19.17 8.33
CA LYS A 92 14.22 19.26 9.75
C LYS A 92 14.26 20.70 10.27
N ALA A 93 14.47 21.68 9.40
CA ALA A 93 14.38 23.10 9.74
C ALA A 93 12.93 23.63 9.75
N GLY A 94 11.93 22.79 9.46
CA GLY A 94 10.51 23.18 9.37
C GLY A 94 10.11 23.79 8.02
N GLY A 95 10.97 23.68 7.00
CA GLY A 95 10.70 24.14 5.64
C GLY A 95 10.08 23.08 4.75
N VAL A 96 9.58 23.51 3.58
CA VAL A 96 9.15 22.63 2.49
C VAL A 96 10.28 22.58 1.45
N PRO A 97 10.87 21.40 1.16
CA PRO A 97 11.96 21.31 0.19
C PRO A 97 11.46 21.46 -1.25
N GLU A 98 12.36 21.88 -2.14
CA GLU A 98 12.10 21.89 -3.58
C GLU A 98 12.27 20.49 -4.19
N GLY A 99 11.82 20.35 -5.45
CA GLY A 99 11.91 19.11 -6.21
C GLY A 99 10.73 18.17 -6.00
N ARG A 100 10.96 16.88 -6.21
CA ARG A 100 9.94 15.84 -6.03
C ARG A 100 9.67 15.63 -4.54
N LEU A 101 8.39 15.60 -4.19
CA LEU A 101 7.85 15.29 -2.85
C LEU A 101 7.00 14.02 -2.88
#